data_AF-M1ZZE5-F1
#
_entry.id   AF-M1ZZE5-F1
#
_cell.length_a   1.000
_cell.length_b   1.000
_cell.length_c   1.000
_cell.angle_alpha   90.00
_cell.angle_beta   90.00
_cell.angle_gamma   90.00
#
_symmetry.space_group_name_H-M   'P 1'
#
loop_
_entity.id
_entity.type
_entity.pdbx_description
1 polymer ?
#
loop_
_entity_poly.entity_id
_entity_poly.type
_entity_poly.pdbx_seq_one_letter_code
_entity_poly.pdbx_strand_id
1 'polypeptide(L)'
;MEIMQKQEFNNLKIEQQIQYINNLLEEGYTLTKACKSIGIARSTIGGRFSKEGYKYNEILHLYCKNNANVEEVIKPKEITLENTLQKQDNINNANIMQNTLTEIMPVLLEMVEWYKNKNNLEERAIDLEPIEINLNAKELGGAISTHSLRCYESAYVEFQKTCEQYKGYKKQDLLSSALLEFAKKYRK
;
A
#
# COMPACT_ATOMS: atom_id res chain seq x y z
N MET A 1 15.52 -14.46 0.94
CA MET A 1 15.89 -15.58 0.03
C MET A 1 17.10 -15.22 -0.84
N GLU A 2 17.92 -16.18 -1.30
CA GLU A 2 18.90 -15.89 -2.37
C GLU A 2 18.17 -15.69 -3.71
N ILE A 3 18.59 -14.67 -4.47
CA ILE A 3 17.99 -14.33 -5.77
C ILE A 3 18.53 -15.31 -6.81
N MET A 4 17.65 -16.17 -7.30
CA MET A 4 17.95 -17.18 -8.31
C MET A 4 18.10 -16.54 -9.69
N GLN A 5 19.06 -17.03 -10.48
CA GLN A 5 19.31 -16.50 -11.82
C GLN A 5 18.30 -17.03 -12.85
N LYS A 6 18.12 -16.30 -13.96
CA LYS A 6 17.16 -16.63 -15.03
C LYS A 6 17.21 -18.08 -15.50
N GLN A 7 18.41 -18.64 -15.63
CA GLN A 7 18.60 -20.00 -16.16
C GLN A 7 18.09 -21.05 -15.16
N GLU A 8 18.42 -20.89 -13.88
CA GLU A 8 17.97 -21.76 -12.80
C GLU A 8 16.45 -21.70 -12.66
N PHE A 9 15.87 -20.50 -12.69
CA PHE A 9 14.42 -20.32 -12.63
C PHE A 9 13.69 -21.00 -13.80
N ASN A 10 14.24 -20.94 -15.02
CA ASN A 10 13.62 -21.57 -16.18
C ASN A 10 13.73 -23.11 -16.16
N ASN A 11 14.66 -23.68 -15.40
CA ASN A 11 14.81 -25.13 -15.24
C ASN A 11 13.84 -25.72 -14.20
N LEU A 12 13.21 -24.88 -13.38
CA LEU A 12 12.21 -25.30 -12.40
C LEU A 12 10.90 -25.74 -13.07
N LYS A 13 10.18 -26.67 -12.43
CA LYS A 13 8.79 -26.97 -12.80
C LYS A 13 7.89 -25.76 -12.57
N ILE A 14 6.75 -25.68 -13.26
CA ILE A 14 5.88 -24.50 -13.17
C ILE A 14 5.40 -24.25 -11.74
N GLU A 15 5.06 -25.30 -10.98
CA GLU A 15 4.63 -25.17 -9.59
C GLU A 15 5.72 -24.57 -8.70
N GLN A 16 6.98 -24.96 -8.96
CA GLN A 16 8.15 -24.43 -8.24
C GLN A 16 8.44 -22.98 -8.64
N GLN A 17 8.26 -22.63 -9.92
CA GLN A 17 8.36 -21.24 -10.38
C GLN A 17 7.32 -20.34 -9.69
N ILE A 18 6.08 -20.83 -9.55
CA ILE A 18 4.99 -20.10 -8.88
C ILE A 18 5.28 -19.95 -7.39
N GLN A 19 5.70 -21.02 -6.71
CA GLN A 19 6.06 -20.96 -5.29
C GLN A 19 7.20 -19.97 -5.05
N TYR A 20 8.23 -19.99 -5.90
CA TYR A 20 9.35 -19.06 -5.79
C TYR A 20 8.90 -17.60 -5.93
N ILE A 21 8.06 -17.30 -6.92
CA ILE A 21 7.50 -15.96 -7.10
C ILE A 21 6.63 -15.57 -5.89
N ASN A 22 5.73 -16.44 -5.43
CA ASN A 22 4.87 -16.17 -4.28
C ASN A 22 5.67 -15.89 -3.01
N ASN A 23 6.74 -16.66 -2.74
CA ASN A 23 7.62 -16.39 -1.60
C ASN A 23 8.28 -15.01 -1.69
N LEU A 24 8.74 -14.59 -2.87
CA LEU A 24 9.29 -13.23 -3.06
C LEU A 24 8.24 -12.14 -2.81
N LEU A 25 6.98 -12.38 -3.21
CA LEU A 25 5.88 -11.46 -2.96
C LEU A 25 5.55 -11.37 -1.46
N GLU A 26 5.60 -12.48 -0.72
CA GLU A 26 5.45 -12.53 0.74
C GLU A 26 6.60 -11.81 1.48
N GLU A 27 7.83 -11.88 0.94
CA GLU A 27 8.98 -11.09 1.43
C GLU A 27 8.84 -9.57 1.15
N GLY A 28 7.74 -9.12 0.54
CA GLY A 28 7.42 -7.71 0.30
C GLY A 28 7.92 -7.17 -1.04
N TYR A 29 8.40 -8.03 -1.96
CA TYR A 29 8.71 -7.60 -3.31
C TYR A 29 7.43 -7.34 -4.09
N THR A 30 7.43 -6.31 -4.93
CA THR A 30 6.40 -6.19 -5.96
C THR A 30 6.68 -7.20 -7.07
N LEU A 31 5.63 -7.65 -7.77
CA LEU A 31 5.80 -8.57 -8.91
C LEU A 31 6.80 -8.03 -9.95
N THR A 32 6.79 -6.72 -10.20
CA THR A 32 7.77 -6.07 -11.08
C THR A 32 9.20 -6.18 -10.54
N LYS A 33 9.43 -5.99 -9.24
CA LYS A 33 10.76 -6.15 -8.63
C LYS A 33 11.22 -7.60 -8.65
N ALA A 34 10.34 -8.55 -8.31
CA ALA A 34 10.62 -9.99 -8.34
C ALA A 34 10.98 -10.47 -9.75
N CYS A 35 10.27 -10.01 -10.78
CA CYS A 35 10.59 -10.34 -12.17
C CYS A 35 11.95 -9.76 -12.60
N LYS A 36 12.22 -8.51 -12.19
CA LYS A 36 13.49 -7.82 -12.50
C LYS A 36 14.69 -8.49 -11.83
N SER A 37 14.56 -8.95 -10.58
CA SER A 37 15.64 -9.63 -9.86
C SER A 37 16.04 -10.96 -10.52
N ILE A 38 15.08 -11.67 -11.11
CA ILE A 38 15.32 -12.93 -11.84
C ILE A 38 15.82 -12.67 -13.28
N GLY A 39 15.60 -11.46 -13.82
CA GLY A 39 15.93 -11.12 -15.21
C GLY A 39 14.90 -11.63 -16.23
N ILE A 40 13.63 -11.73 -15.83
CA ILE A 40 12.51 -12.18 -16.69
C ILE A 40 11.47 -11.06 -16.81
N ALA A 41 10.90 -10.86 -17.99
CA ALA A 41 9.83 -9.89 -18.18
C ALA A 41 8.54 -10.37 -17.48
N ARG A 42 7.83 -9.44 -16.82
CA ARG A 42 6.55 -9.70 -16.14
C ARG A 42 5.52 -10.37 -17.06
N SER A 43 5.46 -9.95 -18.32
CA SER A 43 4.56 -10.53 -19.33
C SER A 43 4.86 -12.00 -19.60
N THR A 44 6.13 -12.41 -19.54
CA THR A 44 6.54 -13.81 -19.71
C THR A 44 6.06 -14.68 -18.54
N ILE A 45 6.26 -14.22 -17.30
CA ILE A 45 5.79 -14.93 -16.10
C ILE A 45 4.26 -15.03 -16.11
N GLY A 46 3.57 -13.91 -16.34
CA GLY A 46 2.11 -13.89 -16.43
C GLY A 46 1.59 -14.85 -17.50
N GLY A 47 2.15 -14.79 -18.72
CA GLY A 47 1.75 -15.69 -19.81
C GLY A 47 1.99 -17.17 -19.52
N ARG A 48 3.10 -17.53 -18.85
CA ARG A 48 3.35 -18.92 -18.43
C ARG A 48 2.37 -19.38 -17.37
N PHE A 49 2.16 -18.58 -16.33
CA PHE A 49 1.30 -18.94 -15.21
C PHE A 49 -0.16 -19.03 -15.66
N SER A 50 -0.61 -18.12 -16.52
CA SER A 50 -1.96 -18.16 -17.08
C SER A 50 -2.23 -19.38 -17.98
N LYS A 51 -1.22 -19.88 -18.71
CA LYS A 51 -1.36 -21.14 -19.48
C LYS A 51 -1.65 -22.34 -18.59
N GLU A 52 -1.10 -22.34 -17.38
CA GLU A 52 -1.27 -23.40 -16.38
C GLU A 52 -2.47 -23.13 -15.43
N GLY A 53 -3.28 -22.11 -15.73
CA GLY A 53 -4.51 -21.78 -14.98
C GLY A 53 -4.30 -20.93 -13.73
N TYR A 54 -3.11 -20.37 -13.54
CA TYR A 54 -2.80 -19.46 -12.42
C TYR A 54 -3.04 -18.01 -12.81
N LYS A 55 -3.74 -17.29 -11.91
CA LYS A 55 -4.01 -15.86 -12.03
C LYS A 55 -3.47 -15.14 -10.82
N TYR A 56 -2.97 -13.93 -11.04
CA TYR A 56 -2.57 -13.04 -9.96
C TYR A 56 -3.81 -12.55 -9.22
N ASN A 57 -3.84 -12.73 -7.90
CA ASN A 57 -4.86 -12.23 -6.99
C ASN A 57 -4.35 -10.93 -6.36
N GLU A 58 -5.02 -9.82 -6.65
CA GLU A 58 -4.60 -8.49 -6.16
C GLU A 58 -4.79 -8.33 -4.63
N ILE A 59 -5.78 -9.02 -4.05
CA ILE A 59 -6.07 -8.96 -2.61
C ILE A 59 -5.01 -9.73 -1.83
N LEU A 60 -4.70 -10.95 -2.27
CA LEU A 60 -3.67 -11.78 -1.63
C LEU A 60 -2.26 -11.37 -2.03
N HIS A 61 -2.12 -10.57 -3.10
CA HIS A 61 -0.83 -10.19 -3.70
C HIS A 61 0.01 -11.43 -4.11
N LEU A 62 -0.64 -12.49 -4.61
CA LEU A 62 -0.05 -13.79 -4.93
C LEU A 62 -0.68 -14.42 -6.19
N TYR A 63 0.00 -15.38 -6.81
CA TYR A 63 -0.60 -16.21 -7.87
C TYR A 63 -1.36 -17.40 -7.28
N CYS A 64 -2.61 -17.57 -7.70
CA CYS A 64 -3.49 -18.67 -7.28
C CYS A 64 -4.10 -19.35 -8.51
N LYS A 65 -4.35 -20.67 -8.44
CA LYS A 65 -5.07 -21.38 -9.49
C LYS A 65 -6.55 -21.03 -9.40
N ASN A 66 -7.18 -20.69 -10.52
CA ASN A 66 -8.63 -20.49 -10.58
C ASN A 66 -9.34 -21.86 -10.50
N ASN A 67 -9.36 -22.45 -9.31
CA ASN A 67 -10.34 -23.47 -9.01
C ASN A 67 -11.61 -22.71 -8.64
N ALA A 68 -12.59 -22.71 -9.55
CA ALA A 68 -13.96 -22.39 -9.16
C ALA A 68 -14.38 -23.41 -8.09
N ASN A 69 -14.27 -22.98 -6.83
CA ASN A 69 -15.01 -23.38 -5.64
C ASN A 69 -14.49 -22.50 -4.49
N VAL A 70 -15.03 -21.27 -4.39
CA VAL A 70 -14.89 -20.41 -3.20
C VAL A 70 -15.68 -21.00 -2.00
N GLU A 71 -16.22 -22.21 -2.13
CA GLU A 71 -17.00 -22.91 -1.10
C GLU A 71 -16.36 -24.22 -0.57
N GLU A 72 -15.12 -24.58 -0.96
CA GLU A 72 -14.50 -25.84 -0.52
C GLU A 72 -13.32 -25.69 0.46
N VAL A 73 -13.19 -24.52 1.11
CA VAL A 73 -12.32 -24.31 2.28
C VAL A 73 -13.07 -24.50 3.61
N ILE A 74 -14.38 -24.78 3.55
CA ILE A 74 -15.20 -25.12 4.73
C ILE A 74 -15.98 -26.42 4.45
N LYS A 75 -15.28 -27.55 4.45
CA LYS A 75 -15.91 -28.85 4.73
C LYS A 75 -15.25 -29.42 5.99
N PRO A 76 -16.00 -29.62 7.09
CA PRO A 76 -15.46 -30.32 8.23
C PRO A 76 -15.11 -31.74 7.78
N LYS A 77 -13.83 -32.07 7.83
CA LYS A 77 -13.35 -33.43 7.68
C LYS A 77 -14.02 -34.23 8.80
N GLU A 78 -14.85 -35.22 8.46
CA GLU A 78 -15.34 -36.18 9.44
C GLU A 78 -14.11 -36.83 10.09
N ILE A 79 -13.83 -36.45 11.33
CA ILE A 79 -12.83 -37.09 12.16
C ILE A 79 -13.55 -38.21 12.89
N THR A 80 -13.30 -39.44 12.44
CA THR A 80 -13.55 -40.63 13.25
C THR A 80 -12.69 -40.50 14.51
N LEU A 81 -13.33 -40.49 15.68
CA LEU A 81 -12.66 -40.40 16.98
C LEU A 81 -11.82 -41.66 17.21
N GLU A 82 -10.50 -41.53 17.13
CA GLU A 82 -9.60 -42.36 17.90
C GLU A 82 -8.82 -41.49 18.89
N ASN A 83 -8.95 -41.89 20.16
CA ASN A 83 -8.71 -41.08 21.34
C ASN A 83 -7.22 -40.98 21.73
N THR A 84 -6.94 -39.95 22.54
CA THR A 84 -6.09 -40.01 23.76
C THR A 84 -4.63 -39.51 23.78
N LEU A 85 -4.19 -38.52 22.99
CA LEU A 85 -2.91 -37.83 23.27
C LEU A 85 -2.88 -36.28 23.14
N GLN A 86 -3.92 -35.61 22.62
CA GLN A 86 -3.84 -34.18 22.25
C GLN A 86 -4.47 -33.18 23.23
N LYS A 87 -4.87 -33.58 24.44
CA LYS A 87 -5.54 -32.66 25.39
C LYS A 87 -4.59 -31.75 26.19
N GLN A 88 -3.33 -32.11 26.38
CA GLN A 88 -2.41 -31.32 27.22
C GLN A 88 -1.80 -30.11 26.47
N ASP A 89 -1.49 -30.22 25.18
CA ASP A 89 -0.87 -29.13 24.42
C ASP A 89 -1.84 -27.97 24.13
N ASN A 90 -3.13 -28.27 23.95
CA ASN A 90 -4.14 -27.24 23.67
C ASN A 90 -4.47 -26.36 24.90
N ILE A 91 -4.36 -26.90 26.12
CA ILE A 91 -4.60 -26.15 27.35
C ILE A 91 -3.45 -25.17 27.62
N ASN A 92 -2.21 -25.59 27.36
CA ASN A 92 -1.03 -24.75 27.54
C ASN A 92 -1.01 -23.58 26.55
N ASN A 93 -1.35 -23.81 25.28
CA ASN A 93 -1.39 -22.74 24.28
C ASN A 93 -2.51 -21.72 24.54
N ALA A 94 -3.68 -22.16 25.03
CA ALA A 94 -4.76 -21.27 25.41
C ALA A 94 -4.37 -20.38 26.60
N ASN A 95 -3.71 -20.94 27.61
CA ASN A 95 -3.24 -20.19 28.78
C ASN A 95 -2.13 -19.20 28.42
N ILE A 96 -1.21 -19.56 27.52
CA ILE A 96 -0.15 -18.66 27.04
C ILE A 96 -0.75 -17.49 26.24
N MET A 97 -1.72 -17.74 25.36
CA MET A 97 -2.44 -16.67 24.66
C MET A 97 -3.20 -15.76 25.62
N GLN A 98 -3.88 -16.32 26.62
CA GLN A 98 -4.63 -15.55 27.62
C GLN A 98 -3.72 -14.62 28.42
N ASN A 99 -2.55 -15.11 28.85
CA ASN A 99 -1.55 -14.32 29.59
C ASN A 99 -0.91 -13.23 28.71
N THR A 100 -0.57 -13.57 27.46
CA THR A 100 -0.01 -12.60 26.50
C THR A 100 -1.02 -11.48 26.20
N LEU A 101 -2.30 -11.80 26.06
CA LEU A 101 -3.35 -10.80 25.86
C LEU A 101 -3.58 -9.94 27.11
N THR A 102 -3.49 -10.51 28.31
CA THR A 102 -3.66 -9.73 29.55
C THR A 102 -2.51 -8.77 29.81
N GLU A 103 -1.30 -9.09 29.36
CA GLU A 103 -0.13 -8.21 29.47
C GLU A 103 -0.13 -7.10 28.40
N ILE A 104 -0.54 -7.41 27.16
CA ILE A 104 -0.47 -6.46 26.03
C ILE A 104 -1.67 -5.49 26.00
N MET A 105 -2.86 -5.94 26.43
CA MET A 105 -4.08 -5.13 26.42
C MET A 105 -3.96 -3.77 27.13
N PRO A 106 -3.38 -3.65 28.35
CA PRO A 106 -3.23 -2.36 29.01
C PRO A 106 -2.31 -1.41 28.25
N VAL A 107 -1.23 -1.92 27.63
CA VAL A 107 -0.31 -1.09 26.82
C VAL A 107 -1.01 -0.57 25.56
N LEU A 108 -1.81 -1.40 24.90
CA LEU A 108 -2.62 -0.97 23.75
C LEU A 108 -3.68 0.05 24.16
N LEU A 109 -4.30 -0.12 25.33
CA LEU A 109 -5.26 0.83 25.86
C LEU A 109 -4.59 2.19 26.15
N GLU A 110 -3.41 2.18 26.76
CA GLU A 110 -2.62 3.38 27.02
C GLU A 110 -2.18 4.06 25.71
N MET A 111 -1.78 3.30 24.68
CA MET A 111 -1.48 3.85 23.35
C MET A 111 -2.70 4.48 22.67
N VAL A 112 -3.88 3.86 22.78
CA VAL A 112 -5.14 4.38 22.25
C VAL A 112 -5.56 5.64 23.00
N GLU A 113 -5.43 5.66 24.33
CA GLU A 113 -5.68 6.84 25.15
C GLU A 113 -4.69 7.96 24.85
N TRP A 114 -3.41 7.65 24.68
CA TRP A 114 -2.39 8.61 24.26
C TRP A 114 -2.70 9.20 22.89
N TYR A 115 -3.14 8.38 21.92
CA TYR A 115 -3.56 8.85 20.61
C TYR A 115 -4.81 9.74 20.69
N LYS A 116 -5.82 9.33 21.46
CA LYS A 116 -7.01 10.15 21.72
C LYS A 116 -6.68 11.45 22.42
N ASN A 117 -5.77 11.46 23.38
CA ASN A 117 -5.35 12.65 24.12
C ASN A 117 -4.45 13.57 23.29
N LYS A 118 -3.60 13.00 22.43
CA LYS A 118 -2.83 13.75 21.42
C LYS A 118 -3.77 14.42 20.42
N ASN A 119 -4.87 13.77 20.05
CA ASN A 119 -5.89 14.34 19.17
C ASN A 119 -6.89 15.23 19.93
N ASN A 120 -7.05 15.11 21.26
CA ASN A 120 -7.81 16.08 22.06
C ASN A 120 -7.09 17.43 22.24
N LEU A 121 -5.82 17.54 21.81
CA LEU A 121 -5.18 18.84 21.59
C LEU A 121 -5.63 19.51 20.28
N GLU A 122 -6.45 18.85 19.47
CA GLU A 122 -7.08 19.40 18.26
C GLU A 122 -8.26 20.34 18.57
N GLU A 123 -8.67 20.55 19.84
CA GLU A 123 -9.55 21.69 20.19
C GLU A 123 -8.83 23.06 20.08
N ARG A 124 -7.55 23.07 19.70
CA ARG A 124 -6.84 24.25 19.16
C ARG A 124 -6.42 24.10 17.70
N ALA A 125 -6.91 23.08 16.99
CA ALA A 125 -6.72 22.95 15.56
C ALA A 125 -7.70 23.88 14.84
N ILE A 126 -7.16 24.94 14.25
CA ILE A 126 -7.75 25.56 13.07
C ILE A 126 -7.97 24.42 12.06
N ASP A 127 -9.21 24.24 11.58
CA ASP A 127 -9.61 23.26 10.55
C ASP A 127 -8.51 23.13 9.47
N LEU A 128 -7.70 22.07 9.57
CA LEU A 128 -6.82 21.65 8.50
C LEU A 128 -7.54 20.53 7.76
N GLU A 129 -8.49 20.94 6.91
CA GLU A 129 -8.89 20.11 5.78
C GLU A 129 -7.60 19.63 5.08
N PRO A 130 -7.49 18.36 4.66
CA PRO A 130 -6.35 17.92 3.88
C PRO A 130 -6.20 18.87 2.69
N ILE A 131 -5.02 19.50 2.57
CA ILE A 131 -4.72 20.43 1.47
C ILE A 131 -4.63 19.60 0.18
N GLU A 132 -5.78 19.29 -0.39
CA GLU A 132 -5.89 18.76 -1.73
C GLU A 132 -5.75 19.95 -2.69
N ILE A 133 -4.78 19.89 -3.59
CA ILE A 133 -4.67 20.88 -4.67
C ILE A 133 -5.86 20.68 -5.62
N ASN A 134 -6.99 21.29 -5.30
CA ASN A 134 -8.18 21.31 -6.13
C ASN A 134 -8.02 22.41 -7.20
N LEU A 135 -7.28 22.10 -8.28
CA LEU A 135 -7.22 22.98 -9.44
C LEU A 135 -8.59 22.98 -10.14
N ASN A 136 -9.42 23.93 -9.76
CA ASN A 136 -10.74 24.09 -10.32
C ASN A 136 -10.61 24.63 -11.76
N ALA A 137 -10.68 23.73 -12.75
CA ALA A 137 -10.46 24.05 -14.18
C ALA A 137 -11.39 25.16 -14.71
N LYS A 138 -12.51 25.42 -14.03
CA LYS A 138 -13.47 26.48 -14.37
C LYS A 138 -12.96 27.89 -14.02
N GLU A 139 -12.15 28.03 -12.96
CA GLU A 139 -11.61 29.32 -12.52
C GLU A 139 -10.29 29.68 -13.20
N LEU A 140 -9.54 28.66 -13.63
CA LEU A 140 -8.29 28.79 -14.37
C LEU A 140 -8.49 28.77 -15.91
N GLY A 141 -9.74 28.82 -16.36
CA GLY A 141 -10.09 28.89 -17.79
C GLY A 141 -10.00 30.31 -18.32
N GLY A 142 -9.19 30.53 -19.35
CA GLY A 142 -9.06 31.86 -19.98
C GLY A 142 -7.83 31.98 -20.89
N ALA A 143 -7.64 33.18 -21.45
CA ALA A 143 -6.44 33.50 -22.22
C ALA A 143 -5.23 33.63 -21.28
N ILE A 144 -4.11 33.02 -21.65
CA ILE A 144 -2.86 33.11 -20.90
C ILE A 144 -2.20 34.46 -21.18
N SER A 145 -1.94 35.24 -20.13
CA SER A 145 -1.21 36.52 -20.19
C SER A 145 0.06 36.49 -19.33
N THR A 146 1.10 37.21 -19.77
CA THR A 146 2.36 37.33 -19.04
C THR A 146 2.33 38.53 -18.09
N HIS A 147 2.71 38.33 -16.83
CA HIS A 147 2.78 39.38 -15.82
C HIS A 147 4.19 39.43 -15.20
N SER A 148 4.81 40.61 -15.19
CA SER A 148 6.09 40.82 -14.52
C SER A 148 5.88 41.09 -13.03
N LEU A 149 6.38 40.20 -12.17
CA LEU A 149 6.31 40.33 -10.72
C LEU A 149 7.67 40.09 -10.07
N ARG A 150 7.96 40.82 -8.98
CA ARG A 150 9.15 40.61 -8.16
C ARG A 150 8.78 39.79 -6.94
N CYS A 151 9.61 38.80 -6.60
CA CYS A 151 9.49 38.02 -5.37
C CYS A 151 10.89 37.77 -4.79
N TYR A 152 10.94 37.43 -3.50
CA TYR A 152 12.19 37.06 -2.86
C TYR A 152 12.67 35.68 -3.36
N GLU A 153 13.98 35.53 -3.51
CA GLU A 153 14.60 34.29 -4.00
C GLU A 153 14.19 33.07 -3.15
N SER A 154 14.15 33.22 -1.82
CA SER A 154 13.74 32.15 -0.91
C SER A 154 12.32 31.66 -1.17
N ALA A 155 11.39 32.57 -1.45
CA ALA A 155 10.00 32.23 -1.77
C ALA A 155 9.90 31.54 -3.15
N TYR A 156 10.70 32.00 -4.12
CA TYR A 156 10.73 31.40 -5.45
C TYR A 156 11.29 29.97 -5.44
N VAL A 157 12.41 29.75 -4.75
CA VAL A 157 13.02 28.43 -4.59
C VAL A 157 12.06 27.45 -3.94
N GLU A 158 11.36 27.87 -2.89
CA GLU A 158 10.39 27.01 -2.22
C GLU A 158 9.20 26.67 -3.14
N PHE A 159 8.69 27.65 -3.88
CA PHE A 159 7.67 27.41 -4.90
C PHE A 159 8.13 26.43 -6.00
N GLN A 160 9.39 26.51 -6.44
CA GLN A 160 9.95 25.57 -7.41
C GLN A 160 9.98 24.14 -6.89
N LYS A 161 10.42 23.92 -5.63
CA LYS A 161 10.40 22.58 -5.01
C LYS A 161 8.99 22.02 -4.95
N THR A 162 8.00 22.85 -4.61
CA THR A 162 6.59 22.44 -4.63
C THR A 162 6.18 22.00 -6.03
N CYS A 163 6.50 22.78 -7.07
CA CYS A 163 6.19 22.41 -8.46
C CYS A 163 6.82 21.06 -8.88
N GLU A 164 8.01 20.71 -8.37
CA GLU A 164 8.69 19.45 -8.69
C GLU A 164 7.98 18.21 -8.09
N GLN A 165 7.28 18.37 -6.97
CA GLN A 165 6.45 17.32 -6.37
C GLN A 165 5.20 17.04 -7.20
N TYR A 166 4.74 18.03 -7.97
CA TYR A 166 3.48 18.02 -8.71
C TYR A 166 3.68 18.07 -10.23
N LYS A 167 4.49 17.15 -10.76
CA LYS A 167 4.89 17.11 -12.19
C LYS A 167 3.75 16.97 -13.21
N GLY A 168 2.57 16.54 -12.76
CA GLY A 168 1.37 16.43 -13.60
C GLY A 168 0.71 17.77 -13.93
N TYR A 169 1.08 18.84 -13.23
CA TYR A 169 0.51 20.17 -13.41
C TYR A 169 1.51 21.13 -14.04
N LYS A 170 1.01 22.09 -14.83
CA LYS A 170 1.89 23.14 -15.36
C LYS A 170 2.20 24.12 -14.23
N LYS A 171 3.43 24.64 -14.19
CA LYS A 171 3.85 25.65 -13.20
C LYS A 171 2.92 26.88 -13.19
N GLN A 172 2.40 27.27 -14.36
CA GLN A 172 1.42 28.36 -14.48
C GLN A 172 0.11 28.06 -13.74
N ASP A 173 -0.34 26.80 -13.71
CA ASP A 173 -1.60 26.40 -13.09
C ASP A 173 -1.45 26.44 -11.55
N LEU A 174 -0.31 25.96 -11.06
CA LEU A 174 0.07 26.03 -9.64
C LEU A 174 0.24 27.49 -9.18
N LEU A 175 0.91 28.32 -9.98
CA LEU A 175 1.09 29.74 -9.68
C LEU A 175 -0.27 30.46 -9.63
N SER A 176 -1.14 30.22 -10.62
CA SER A 176 -2.46 30.82 -10.69
C SER A 176 -3.35 30.40 -9.51
N SER A 177 -3.26 29.13 -9.11
CA SER A 177 -3.95 28.62 -7.92
C SER A 177 -3.50 29.34 -6.65
N ALA A 178 -2.18 29.47 -6.43
CA ALA A 178 -1.65 30.15 -5.26
C ALA A 178 -2.08 31.63 -5.18
N LEU A 179 -2.04 32.33 -6.32
CA LEU A 179 -2.51 33.72 -6.40
C LEU A 179 -4.01 33.84 -6.10
N LEU A 180 -4.82 32.92 -6.64
CA LEU A 180 -6.27 32.91 -6.44
C LEU A 180 -6.64 32.58 -4.99
N GLU A 181 -5.97 31.60 -4.38
CA GLU A 181 -6.15 31.24 -2.98
C GLU A 181 -5.84 32.42 -2.06
N PHE A 182 -4.68 33.08 -2.28
CA PHE A 182 -4.31 34.29 -1.56
C PHE A 182 -5.37 35.39 -1.71
N ALA A 183 -5.79 35.66 -2.95
CA ALA A 183 -6.82 36.66 -3.21
C ALA A 183 -8.14 36.31 -2.52
N LYS A 184 -8.63 35.07 -2.59
CA LYS A 184 -9.87 34.64 -1.95
C LYS A 184 -9.81 34.75 -0.43
N LYS A 185 -8.68 34.37 0.17
CA LYS A 185 -8.49 34.34 1.62
C LYS A 185 -8.40 35.75 2.23
N TYR A 186 -7.82 36.71 1.51
CA TYR A 186 -7.51 38.03 2.05
C TYR A 186 -8.25 39.20 1.39
N ARG A 187 -9.08 38.94 0.37
CA ARG A 187 -9.95 39.96 -0.20
C ARG A 187 -11.03 40.35 0.83
N LYS A 188 -10.99 41.61 1.25
CA LYS A 188 -12.04 42.25 2.05
C LYS A 188 -13.25 42.61 1.20
#